data_AF-A0A4Q3JYU7-F1
#
_entry.id   AF-A0A4Q3JYU7-F1
#
_cell.length_a   1.000
_cell.length_b   1.000
_cell.length_c   1.000
_cell.angle_alpha   90.00
_cell.angle_beta   90.00
_cell.angle_gamma   90.00
#
_symmetry.space_group_name_H-M   'P 1'
#
loop_
_entity.id
_entity.type
_entity.pdbx_description
1 polymer ?
#
loop_
_entity_poly.entity_id
_entity_poly.type
_entity_poly.pdbx_seq_one_letter_code
_entity_poly.pdbx_strand_id
1 'polypeptide(L)' 'VEALGLPGALTGPVRRGDAAAVKRHRATLRTLAPGLEGLYLATTRAQLPLARELGDAPDDAFDRIARELNDDPPSP' A
#
# COMPACT_ATOMS: atom_id res chain seq x y z
N VAL A 1 1.40 -5.73 18.76
CA VAL A 1 2.36 -6.27 17.75
C VAL A 1 3.10 -7.48 18.30
N GLU A 2 3.61 -7.45 19.54
CA GLU A 2 4.37 -8.57 20.15
C GLU A 2 3.65 -9.94 20.14
N ALA A 3 2.32 -10.00 20.14
CA ALA A 3 1.56 -11.26 20.15
C ALA A 3 1.21 -11.86 18.78
N LEU A 4 1.26 -11.08 17.68
CA LEU A 4 0.78 -11.52 16.35
C LEU A 4 1.91 -11.83 15.35
N GLY A 5 3.14 -11.41 15.61
CA GLY A 5 4.22 -11.46 14.62
C GLY A 5 4.00 -10.50 13.43
N LEU A 6 5.00 -10.36 12.56
CA LEU A 6 5.02 -9.29 11.56
C LEU A 6 4.12 -9.49 10.32
N PRO A 7 3.71 -10.69 9.87
CA PRO A 7 2.58 -10.70 8.95
C PRO A 7 1.29 -10.43 9.73
N GLY A 8 1.06 -11.10 10.86
CA GLY A 8 -0.21 -11.02 11.61
C GLY A 8 -0.60 -9.62 12.09
N ALA A 9 0.37 -8.75 12.35
CA ALA A 9 0.16 -7.37 12.77
C ALA A 9 -0.23 -6.41 11.63
N LEU A 10 -0.07 -6.81 10.36
CA LEU A 10 -0.48 -5.97 9.24
C LEU A 10 -2.00 -5.77 9.26
N THR A 11 -2.45 -4.55 9.00
CA THR A 11 -3.86 -4.18 8.88
C THR A 11 -4.05 -3.19 7.73
N GLY A 12 -5.29 -2.71 7.54
CA GLY A 12 -5.56 -1.64 6.59
C GLY A 12 -5.73 -2.11 5.14
N PRO A 13 -5.68 -1.17 4.18
CA PRO A 13 -6.07 -1.43 2.79
C PRO A 13 -5.12 -2.40 2.08
N VAL A 14 -3.82 -2.40 2.42
CA VAL A 14 -2.84 -3.28 1.78
C VAL A 14 -3.10 -4.75 2.13
N ARG A 15 -3.38 -5.06 3.40
CA ARG A 15 -3.77 -6.41 3.82
C ARG A 15 -5.01 -6.94 3.07
N ARG A 16 -5.99 -6.07 2.81
CA ARG A 16 -7.24 -6.45 2.15
C ARG A 16 -7.19 -6.37 0.62
N GLY A 17 -6.04 -6.02 0.02
CA GLY A 17 -5.93 -5.85 -1.43
C GLY A 17 -6.72 -4.65 -1.99
N ASP A 18 -7.02 -3.63 -1.17
CA ASP A 18 -7.85 -2.48 -1.55
C ASP A 18 -7.04 -1.40 -2.29
N ALA A 19 -6.80 -1.62 -3.58
CA ALA A 19 -6.11 -0.67 -4.44
C ALA A 19 -6.84 0.68 -4.57
N ALA A 20 -8.18 0.68 -4.50
CA ALA A 20 -8.97 1.91 -4.58
C ALA A 20 -8.76 2.82 -3.35
N ALA A 21 -8.61 2.25 -2.15
CA ALA A 21 -8.21 2.99 -0.97
C ALA A 21 -6.78 3.52 -1.08
N VAL A 22 -5.83 2.70 -1.56
CA VAL A 22 -4.43 3.15 -1.78
C VAL A 22 -4.39 4.35 -2.72
N LYS A 23 -5.12 4.30 -3.84
CA LYS A 23 -5.24 5.41 -4.80
C LYS A 23 -5.80 6.68 -4.15
N ARG A 24 -6.88 6.56 -3.36
CA ARG A 24 -7.47 7.70 -2.63
C ARG A 24 -6.50 8.30 -1.62
N HIS A 25 -5.77 7.48 -0.86
CA HIS A 25 -4.77 7.96 0.09
C HIS A 25 -3.65 8.75 -0.61
N ARG A 26 -3.14 8.25 -1.75
CA ARG A 26 -2.16 8.99 -2.56
C ARG A 26 -2.70 10.33 -3.02
N ALA A 27 -3.93 10.36 -3.56
CA ALA A 27 -4.56 11.61 -4.00
C ALA A 27 -4.69 12.61 -2.83
N THR A 28 -5.12 12.16 -1.65
CA THR A 28 -5.20 13.00 -0.46
C THR A 28 -3.83 13.53 -0.03
N LEU A 29 -2.79 12.69 -0.02
CA LEU A 29 -1.42 13.12 0.33
C LEU A 29 -0.88 14.13 -0.67
N ARG A 30 -1.07 13.91 -1.97
CA ARG A 30 -0.70 14.87 -3.02
C ARG A 30 -1.34 16.25 -2.84
N THR A 31 -2.56 16.31 -2.31
CA THR A 31 -3.25 17.58 -2.06
C THR A 31 -2.83 18.22 -0.74
N LEU A 32 -2.76 17.45 0.35
CA LEU A 32 -2.64 18.00 1.71
C LEU A 32 -1.21 18.00 2.25
N ALA A 33 -0.38 17.06 1.82
CA ALA A 33 0.98 16.89 2.31
C ALA A 33 1.89 16.22 1.25
N PRO A 34 2.20 16.92 0.13
CA PRO A 34 2.95 16.33 -0.98
C PRO A 34 4.28 15.69 -0.55
N GLY A 35 4.96 16.31 0.44
CA GLY A 35 6.23 15.80 0.98
C GLY A 35 6.13 14.45 1.71
N LEU A 36 4.92 13.97 2.03
CA LEU A 36 4.69 12.67 2.67
C LEU A 36 4.36 11.54 1.68
N GLU A 37 4.12 11.84 0.40
CA GLU A 37 3.78 10.80 -0.57
C GLU A 37 4.89 9.75 -0.70
N GLY A 38 6.16 10.19 -0.77
CA GLY A 38 7.31 9.28 -0.87
C GLY A 38 7.38 8.28 0.30
N LEU A 39 7.13 8.75 1.54
CA LEU A 39 7.09 7.88 2.72
C LEU A 39 5.94 6.88 2.62
N TYR A 40 4.74 7.33 2.25
CA TYR A 40 3.58 6.46 2.10
C TYR A 40 3.81 5.36 1.05
N LEU A 41 4.41 5.72 -0.10
CA LEU A 41 4.77 4.76 -1.14
C LEU A 41 5.79 3.74 -0.64
N ALA A 42 6.85 4.18 0.04
CA ALA A 42 7.87 3.30 0.59
C ALA A 42 7.28 2.31 1.60
N THR A 43 6.43 2.79 2.53
CA THR A 43 5.77 1.90 3.50
C THR A 43 4.79 0.94 2.85
N THR A 44 4.05 1.38 1.82
CA THR A 44 3.10 0.51 1.11
C THR A 44 3.82 -0.60 0.34
N ARG A 45 4.97 -0.29 -0.28
CA ARG A 45 5.82 -1.29 -0.95
C ARG A 45 6.32 -2.36 0.04
N ALA A 46 6.75 -1.95 1.23
CA ALA A 46 7.22 -2.87 2.27
C ALA A 46 6.10 -3.78 2.82
N GLN A 47 4.84 -3.37 2.72
CA GLN A 47 3.69 -4.16 3.19
C GLN A 47 3.23 -5.22 2.19
N LEU A 48 3.51 -5.07 0.89
CA LEU A 48 3.05 -6.01 -0.15
C LEU A 48 3.53 -7.46 0.05
N PRO A 49 4.83 -7.72 0.36
CA PRO A 49 5.28 -9.08 0.65
C PRO A 49 4.55 -9.69 1.86
N LEU A 50 4.34 -8.90 2.92
CA LEU A 50 3.62 -9.33 4.12
C LEU A 50 2.15 -9.66 3.82
N ALA A 51 1.50 -8.84 2.99
CA ALA A 51 0.11 -9.05 2.59
C ALA A 51 -0.06 -10.32 1.73
N ARG A 52 0.90 -10.58 0.83
CA ARG A 52 0.93 -11.83 0.03
C ARG A 52 1.13 -13.05 0.91
N GLU A 53 2.03 -12.97 1.89
CA GLU A 53 2.26 -14.06 2.84
C GLU A 53 1.00 -14.38 3.66
N LEU A 54 0.22 -13.37 4.04
CA LEU A 54 -1.06 -13.57 4.73
C LEU A 54 -2.14 -14.20 3.85
N GLY A 55 -2.18 -13.86 2.55
CA GLY A 55 -3.15 -14.45 1.61
C GLY A 55 -4.61 -14.05 1.82
N ASP A 56 -4.90 -12.99 2.59
CA ASP A 56 -6.26 -12.53 2.89
C ASP A 56 -7.01 -11.91 1.67
N ALA A 57 -6.31 -11.73 0.56
CA ALA A 57 -6.84 -11.29 -0.73
C ALA A 57 -6.09 -12.00 -1.87
N PRO A 58 -6.70 -12.15 -3.07
CA PRO A 58 -6.04 -12.80 -4.19
C PRO A 58 -4.88 -11.96 -4.75
N ASP A 59 -3.89 -12.63 -5.36
CA ASP A 59 -2.65 -12.02 -5.83
C ASP A 59 -2.85 -10.85 -6.82
N ASP A 60 -3.90 -10.92 -7.63
CA ASP A 60 -4.26 -9.87 -8.58
C ASP A 60 -4.67 -8.55 -7.88
N ALA A 61 -5.18 -8.62 -6.65
CA ALA A 61 -5.49 -7.46 -5.83
C ALA A 61 -4.19 -6.76 -5.35
N PHE A 62 -3.18 -7.54 -4.96
CA PHE A 62 -1.86 -7.02 -4.61
C PHE A 62 -1.11 -6.48 -5.84
N ASP A 63 -1.27 -7.09 -7.01
CA ASP A 63 -0.74 -6.57 -8.27
C ASP A 63 -1.33 -5.21 -8.62
N ARG A 64 -2.65 -5.03 -8.41
CA ARG A 64 -3.31 -3.73 -8.60
C ARG A 64 -2.74 -2.66 -7.68
N ILE A 65 -2.47 -2.98 -6.41
CA ILE A 65 -1.77 -2.06 -5.51
C ILE A 65 -0.37 -1.75 -6.04
N ALA A 66 0.41 -2.76 -6.45
CA ALA A 66 1.77 -2.54 -6.96
C ALA A 66 1.80 -1.61 -8.18
N ARG A 67 0.82 -1.71 -9.08
CA ARG A 67 0.66 -0.77 -10.21
C ARG A 67 0.41 0.66 -9.74
N GLU A 68 -0.46 0.86 -8.75
CA GLU A 68 -0.69 2.17 -8.15
C GLU A 68 0.59 2.76 -7.52
N LEU A 69 1.56 1.96 -7.08
CA LEU A 69 2.82 2.48 -6.53
C LEU A 69 3.83 2.88 -7.62
N ASN A 70 3.66 2.40 -8.84
CA ASN A 70 4.57 2.66 -9.96
C ASN A 70 4.04 3.74 -10.91
N ASP A 71 2.75 4.08 -10.82
CA ASP A 71 2.15 5.24 -11.49
C ASP A 71 2.62 6.54 -10.82
N ASP A 72 3.87 6.94 -11.10
CA ASP A 72 4.28 8.33 -10.96
C ASP A 72 3.88 9.11 -12.23
N PRO A 73 3.19 10.26 -12.13
CA PRO A 73 3.16 11.18 -13.26
C PRO A 73 4.62 11.58 -13.59
N PRO A 74 4.98 11.73 -14.87
CA PRO A 74 6.32 12.21 -15.22
C PRO A 74 6.59 13.51 -14.45
N SER A 75 7.74 13.58 -13.78
CA SER A 75 8.21 14.84 -13.20
C SER A 75 8.34 15.86 -14.35
N PRO A 76 7.86 17.10 -14.16
CA PRO A 76 7.98 18.15 -15.18
C PRO A 76 9.44 18.49 -15.49
#